data_AF-A0A523U0N0-F1
#
_entry.id   AF-A0A523U0N0-F1
#
_cell.length_a   1.000
_cell.length_b   1.000
_cell.length_c   1.000
_cell.angle_alpha   90.00
_cell.angle_beta   90.00
_cell.angle_gamma   90.00
#
_symmetry.space_group_name_H-M   'P 1'
#
loop_
_entity.id
_entity.type
_entity.pdbx_description
1 polymer ?
#
loop_
_entity_poly.entity_id
_entity_poly.type
_entity_poly.pdbx_seq_one_letter_code
_entity_poly.pdbx_strand_id
1 'polypeptide(L)'
;MDPEREKRFMAEALRIIELGEKEGIIFRLMGAVAVKLHCPEYEHLYRQMDRTLTDIDYATYGRNRAGMAEFFGKLGYAPNEQVIAIYGKQRHIYWSDEHQWQVDLFFDELDMCHKVDFRGRLELDSPTITLADIMLEKMQIVRINEKDVKDTIIMLLEHEIGDSDDDVVNGEYIAGLLRRDWGYFHTVTTNIKKVRDFVNDYGMLSDAEKTRARERAADLLKLIEDKPKSLKWKLRSKLGTKIKWYKEVEEVDPDTAETEAEKEGGSRRTRFMFATDLHGSETVWRKFLNSAKLFQCDALVMSGDMTGKVMVPIIRQDDGRYRGTLLDEEHILEEKDIEEFKKKCRMLCYIPHVTDREEADRISSDEKYREDLFERLECEIVEHWLTLIPDRVPDNVRILISPGNDDKHSIDEVIKKDPRVIFAEEEVVQLDDEHEVLCCGWSNPTPFDSPRECSEEELEQKLEAVVAKVKDSRKCVFCIHVPPYGSQLDMAPLTDKNLRVVTKGGHPQMVPVGSKAVRKIIEKYQPLLGLHGHIHESPGFVHIGKTECLNPGSEYGEGVFKGYLVEIEGDRIVKLQRIEA
;
A
#
# COMPACT_ATOMS: atom_id res chain seq x y z
N MET A 1 17.56 18.28 -1.24
CA MET A 1 17.47 18.31 -2.72
C MET A 1 18.72 18.95 -3.30
N ASP A 2 19.31 18.36 -4.34
CA ASP A 2 20.38 18.98 -5.12
C ASP A 2 19.80 20.16 -5.94
N PRO A 3 20.16 21.43 -5.64
CA PRO A 3 19.61 22.59 -6.33
C PRO A 3 19.88 22.57 -7.85
N GLU A 4 20.97 21.94 -8.29
CA GLU A 4 21.30 21.85 -9.71
C GLU A 4 20.43 20.80 -10.44
N ARG A 5 20.03 19.71 -9.77
CA ARG A 5 19.02 18.79 -10.30
C ARG A 5 17.68 19.50 -10.49
N GLU A 6 17.21 20.20 -9.47
CA GLU A 6 15.92 20.91 -9.52
C GLU A 6 15.90 21.97 -10.64
N LYS A 7 16.99 22.74 -10.77
CA LYS A 7 17.10 23.74 -11.84
C LYS A 7 17.03 23.12 -13.23
N ARG A 8 17.72 21.99 -13.46
CA ARG A 8 17.65 21.26 -14.74
C ARG A 8 16.25 20.68 -14.98
N PHE A 9 15.61 20.17 -13.94
CA PHE A 9 14.26 19.62 -13.98
C PHE A 9 13.24 20.68 -14.43
N MET A 10 13.26 21.86 -13.80
CA MET A 10 12.38 22.98 -14.15
C MET A 10 12.67 23.52 -15.56
N ALA A 11 13.96 23.61 -15.94
CA ALA A 11 14.34 24.06 -17.27
C ALA A 11 13.84 23.09 -18.36
N GLU A 12 13.91 21.78 -18.11
CA GLU A 12 13.39 20.77 -19.02
C GLU A 12 11.87 20.83 -19.14
N ALA A 13 11.17 20.99 -18.01
CA ALA A 13 9.73 21.15 -17.97
C ALA A 13 9.23 22.32 -18.84
N LEU A 14 9.95 23.45 -18.83
CA LEU A 14 9.62 24.60 -19.68
C LEU A 14 10.07 24.40 -21.14
N ARG A 15 11.24 23.77 -21.37
CA ARG A 15 11.77 23.48 -22.71
C ARG A 15 10.80 22.64 -23.54
N ILE A 16 10.19 21.62 -22.94
CA ILE A 16 9.22 20.74 -23.62
C ILE A 16 7.98 21.54 -24.09
N ILE A 17 7.51 22.51 -23.30
CA ILE A 17 6.39 23.37 -23.68
C ILE A 17 6.76 24.22 -24.90
N GLU A 18 7.92 24.90 -24.85
CA GLU A 18 8.40 25.72 -25.97
C GLU A 18 8.56 24.91 -27.27
N LEU A 19 8.96 23.65 -27.16
CA LEU A 19 9.08 22.73 -28.31
C LEU A 19 7.72 22.28 -28.81
N GLY A 20 6.79 21.97 -27.90
CA GLY A 20 5.40 21.66 -28.26
C GLY A 20 4.75 22.80 -29.01
N GLU A 21 4.91 24.04 -28.53
CA GLU A 21 4.34 25.24 -29.17
C GLU A 21 4.84 25.43 -30.61
N LYS A 22 6.13 25.13 -30.86
CA LYS A 22 6.71 25.17 -32.22
C LYS A 22 6.09 24.13 -33.16
N GLU A 23 5.60 23.01 -32.63
CA GLU A 23 4.88 21.97 -33.38
C GLU A 23 3.36 22.15 -33.34
N GLY A 24 2.85 23.23 -32.74
CA GLY A 24 1.41 23.50 -32.61
C GLY A 24 0.70 22.64 -31.56
N ILE A 25 1.46 22.05 -30.63
CA ILE A 25 0.99 21.22 -29.53
C ILE A 25 0.92 22.07 -28.26
N ILE A 26 -0.25 22.14 -27.63
CA ILE A 26 -0.41 22.81 -26.34
C ILE A 26 -0.09 21.81 -25.23
N PHE A 27 0.96 22.10 -24.47
CA PHE A 27 1.25 21.46 -23.18
C PHE A 27 1.06 22.47 -22.07
N ARG A 28 0.44 22.04 -20.97
CA ARG A 28 0.29 22.84 -19.74
C ARG A 28 0.73 22.03 -18.55
N LEU A 29 1.68 22.56 -17.80
CA LEU A 29 2.17 21.92 -16.58
C LEU A 29 1.05 21.82 -15.55
N MET A 30 1.01 20.71 -14.84
CA MET A 30 0.10 20.47 -13.73
C MET A 30 0.88 19.94 -12.51
N GLY A 31 0.18 19.51 -11.46
CA GLY A 31 0.82 18.96 -10.27
C GLY A 31 1.74 19.94 -9.53
N ALA A 32 2.81 19.40 -8.95
CA ALA A 32 3.73 20.16 -8.09
C ALA A 32 4.52 21.24 -8.83
N VAL A 33 4.90 20.95 -10.08
CA VAL A 33 5.66 21.87 -10.93
C VAL A 33 4.84 23.12 -11.20
N ALA A 34 3.55 22.95 -11.50
CA ALA A 34 2.64 24.06 -11.74
C ALA A 34 2.45 24.91 -10.48
N VAL A 35 2.27 24.29 -9.32
CA VAL A 35 2.16 25.00 -8.05
C VAL A 35 3.41 25.84 -7.79
N LYS A 36 4.60 25.27 -7.99
CA LYS A 36 5.86 25.99 -7.77
C LYS A 36 6.02 27.18 -8.72
N LEU A 37 5.64 27.05 -10.00
CA LEU A 37 5.70 28.15 -10.97
C LEU A 37 4.73 29.28 -10.64
N HIS A 38 3.54 28.95 -10.14
CA HIS A 38 2.59 29.94 -9.67
C HIS A 38 2.96 30.55 -8.32
N CYS A 39 3.84 29.92 -7.55
CA CYS A 39 4.12 30.34 -6.17
C CYS A 39 5.59 30.75 -5.91
N PRO A 40 6.16 31.72 -6.66
CA PRO A 40 7.54 32.17 -6.46
C PRO A 40 7.80 32.82 -5.09
N GLU A 41 6.83 33.56 -4.50
CA GLU A 41 7.05 34.23 -3.22
C GLU A 41 7.21 33.22 -2.07
N TYR A 42 6.50 32.10 -2.16
CA TYR A 42 6.54 31.01 -1.19
C TYR A 42 7.42 29.82 -1.61
N GLU A 43 8.26 29.97 -2.63
CA GLU A 43 9.12 28.88 -3.15
C GLU A 43 10.00 28.27 -2.05
N HIS A 44 10.49 29.10 -1.12
CA HIS A 44 11.35 28.68 -0.01
C HIS A 44 10.70 27.60 0.88
N LEU A 45 9.36 27.54 0.93
CA LEU A 45 8.63 26.53 1.71
C LEU A 45 8.78 25.13 1.13
N TYR A 46 9.04 24.95 -0.16
CA TYR A 46 9.31 23.63 -0.74
C TYR A 46 10.48 22.94 -0.03
N ARG A 47 11.53 23.70 0.30
CA ARG A 47 12.69 23.17 1.03
C ARG A 47 12.38 22.95 2.51
N GLN A 48 11.67 23.87 3.15
CA GLN A 48 11.35 23.78 4.57
C GLN A 48 10.35 22.66 4.90
N MET A 49 9.43 22.38 3.97
CA MET A 49 8.42 21.33 4.09
C MET A 49 8.88 19.98 3.54
N ASP A 50 10.13 19.87 3.08
CA ASP A 50 10.68 18.67 2.40
C ASP A 50 9.81 18.20 1.22
N ARG A 51 9.35 19.15 0.40
CA ARG A 51 8.53 18.91 -0.79
C ARG A 51 9.42 18.81 -2.03
N THR A 52 9.80 17.58 -2.39
CA THR A 52 10.63 17.31 -3.58
C THR A 52 9.78 17.16 -4.84
N LEU A 53 10.28 17.65 -5.99
CA LEU A 53 9.69 17.42 -7.32
C LEU A 53 10.16 16.07 -7.89
N THR A 54 9.19 15.24 -8.26
CA THR A 54 9.39 13.83 -8.64
C THR A 54 9.23 13.60 -10.14
N ASP A 55 8.23 14.22 -10.74
CA ASP A 55 7.71 13.95 -12.08
C ASP A 55 7.19 15.24 -12.74
N ILE A 56 7.21 15.26 -14.08
CA ILE A 56 6.74 16.39 -14.89
C ILE A 56 5.39 16.02 -15.50
N ASP A 57 4.32 16.53 -14.92
CA ASP A 57 2.97 16.30 -15.42
C ASP A 57 2.51 17.39 -16.39
N TYR A 58 1.96 16.99 -17.52
CA TYR A 58 1.29 17.87 -18.46
C TYR A 58 -0.15 17.46 -18.75
N ALA A 59 -1.01 18.44 -18.89
CA ALA A 59 -2.26 18.30 -19.63
C ALA A 59 -2.06 18.70 -21.10
N THR A 60 -2.63 17.92 -22.01
CA THR A 60 -2.73 18.23 -23.44
C THR A 60 -4.05 17.72 -24.03
N TYR A 61 -4.32 18.04 -25.29
CA TYR A 61 -5.52 17.60 -25.98
C TYR A 61 -5.35 16.22 -26.60
N GLY A 62 -6.39 15.39 -26.53
CA GLY A 62 -6.40 14.03 -27.11
C GLY A 62 -6.17 14.00 -28.62
N ARG A 63 -6.41 15.12 -29.33
CA ARG A 63 -6.06 15.29 -30.76
C ARG A 63 -4.55 15.20 -31.03
N ASN A 64 -3.71 15.48 -30.02
CA ASN A 64 -2.25 15.45 -30.14
C ASN A 64 -1.67 14.04 -29.91
N ARG A 65 -2.48 13.12 -29.35
CA ARG A 65 -2.04 11.79 -28.88
C ARG A 65 -1.23 10.99 -29.90
N ALA A 66 -1.65 10.97 -31.16
CA ALA A 66 -1.05 10.14 -32.21
C ALA A 66 0.43 10.50 -32.48
N GLY A 67 0.85 11.74 -32.22
CA GLY A 67 2.21 12.21 -32.45
C GLY A 67 3.12 12.16 -31.22
N MET A 68 2.61 11.82 -30.04
CA MET A 68 3.37 11.99 -28.79
C MET A 68 4.59 11.08 -28.69
N ALA A 69 4.49 9.83 -29.18
CA ALA A 69 5.63 8.92 -29.18
C ALA A 69 6.79 9.42 -30.07
N GLU A 70 6.46 9.99 -31.23
CA GLU A 70 7.47 10.59 -32.11
C GLU A 70 8.06 11.87 -31.51
N PHE A 71 7.21 12.74 -30.97
CA PHE A 71 7.63 13.99 -30.33
C PHE A 71 8.60 13.74 -29.18
N PHE A 72 8.21 12.90 -28.20
CA PHE A 72 9.04 12.57 -27.05
C PHE A 72 10.28 11.75 -27.43
N GLY A 73 10.17 10.87 -28.44
CA GLY A 73 11.32 10.13 -28.98
C GLY A 73 12.42 11.06 -29.53
N LYS A 74 12.06 12.17 -30.20
CA LYS A 74 13.05 13.19 -30.66
C LYS A 74 13.75 13.89 -29.51
N LEU A 75 13.16 13.89 -28.32
CA LEU A 75 13.70 14.52 -27.11
C LEU A 75 14.50 13.54 -26.23
N GLY A 76 14.65 12.28 -26.65
CA GLY A 76 15.37 11.26 -25.88
C GLY A 76 14.52 10.58 -24.80
N TYR A 77 13.19 10.60 -24.95
CA TYR A 77 12.27 9.93 -24.03
C TYR A 77 11.68 8.66 -24.66
N ALA A 78 11.68 7.58 -23.89
CA ALA A 78 11.08 6.30 -24.25
C ALA A 78 9.65 6.19 -23.70
N PRO A 79 8.67 5.73 -24.50
CA PRO A 79 7.32 5.48 -24.01
C PRO A 79 7.26 4.29 -23.05
N ASN A 80 6.48 4.42 -21.97
CA ASN A 80 6.08 3.24 -21.19
C ASN A 80 4.97 2.49 -21.95
N GLU A 81 5.37 1.49 -22.73
CA GLU A 81 4.47 0.75 -23.63
C GLU A 81 3.31 0.07 -22.89
N GLN A 82 3.53 -0.40 -21.66
CA GLN A 82 2.50 -1.06 -20.85
C GLN A 82 1.40 -0.08 -20.43
N VAL A 83 1.78 1.09 -19.92
CA VAL A 83 0.83 2.13 -19.52
C VAL A 83 0.07 2.66 -20.73
N ILE A 84 0.75 2.86 -21.87
CA ILE A 84 0.09 3.29 -23.11
C ILE A 84 -0.86 2.20 -23.64
N ALA A 85 -0.53 0.91 -23.52
CA ALA A 85 -1.44 -0.16 -23.95
C ALA A 85 -2.75 -0.18 -23.13
N ILE A 86 -2.67 0.07 -21.82
CA ILE A 86 -3.83 -0.01 -20.91
C ILE A 86 -4.61 1.31 -20.88
N TYR A 87 -3.90 2.42 -20.74
CA TYR A 87 -4.44 3.76 -20.46
C TYR A 87 -4.19 4.76 -21.58
N GLY A 88 -3.60 4.35 -22.71
CA GLY A 88 -3.11 5.27 -23.75
C GLY A 88 -4.16 6.20 -24.32
N LYS A 89 -5.47 5.93 -24.13
CA LYS A 89 -6.50 6.89 -24.49
C LYS A 89 -6.49 8.16 -23.64
N GLN A 90 -6.15 8.05 -22.35
CA GLN A 90 -6.24 9.09 -21.33
C GLN A 90 -4.89 9.52 -20.76
N ARG A 91 -3.90 8.61 -20.67
CA ARG A 91 -2.59 8.88 -20.06
C ARG A 91 -1.47 8.22 -20.85
N HIS A 92 -0.41 8.98 -21.15
CA HIS A 92 0.87 8.44 -21.59
C HIS A 92 1.94 8.74 -20.55
N ILE A 93 2.92 7.84 -20.43
CA ILE A 93 4.09 8.04 -19.57
C ILE A 93 5.34 7.87 -20.44
N TYR A 94 6.30 8.76 -20.24
CA TYR A 94 7.55 8.81 -20.96
C TYR A 94 8.72 8.91 -19.98
N TRP A 95 9.72 8.07 -20.16
CA TRP A 95 10.91 8.03 -19.31
C TRP A 95 12.14 8.51 -20.08
N SER A 96 13.07 9.21 -19.41
CA SER A 96 14.36 9.59 -20.00
C SER A 96 15.51 8.98 -19.21
N ASP A 97 16.23 8.04 -19.81
CA ASP A 97 17.43 7.45 -19.24
C ASP A 97 18.53 8.51 -19.01
N GLU A 98 18.64 9.50 -19.90
CA GLU A 98 19.62 10.59 -19.80
C GLU A 98 19.36 11.46 -18.57
N HIS A 99 18.10 11.83 -18.35
CA HIS A 99 17.73 12.79 -17.32
C HIS A 99 17.31 12.16 -15.99
N GLN A 100 16.96 10.87 -15.98
CA GLN A 100 16.52 10.11 -14.81
C GLN A 100 15.26 10.74 -14.16
N TRP A 101 14.26 11.05 -14.99
CA TRP A 101 12.93 11.49 -14.56
C TRP A 101 11.85 11.15 -15.59
N GLN A 102 10.61 11.16 -15.12
CA GLN A 102 9.41 10.81 -15.87
C GLN A 102 8.64 12.06 -16.34
N VAL A 103 8.02 11.95 -17.52
CA VAL A 103 7.02 12.88 -18.05
C VAL A 103 5.68 12.16 -18.21
N ASP A 104 4.64 12.74 -17.63
CA ASP A 104 3.27 12.26 -17.69
C ASP A 104 2.41 13.18 -18.55
N LEU A 105 1.66 12.58 -19.47
CA LEU A 105 0.71 13.31 -20.31
C LEU A 105 -0.71 12.84 -20.04
N PHE A 106 -1.55 13.76 -19.58
CA PHE A 106 -2.99 13.57 -19.44
C PHE A 106 -3.72 14.20 -20.63
N PHE A 107 -4.55 13.42 -21.31
CA PHE A 107 -5.30 13.85 -22.48
C PHE A 107 -6.73 14.23 -22.13
N ASP A 108 -7.11 15.47 -22.44
CA ASP A 108 -8.45 16.05 -22.31
C ASP A 108 -8.99 16.15 -20.87
N GLU A 109 -8.72 15.19 -20.01
CA GLU A 109 -9.16 15.15 -18.61
C GLU A 109 -8.21 14.33 -17.73
N LEU A 110 -8.16 14.66 -16.45
CA LEU A 110 -7.61 13.80 -15.40
C LEU A 110 -8.75 12.93 -14.83
N ASP A 111 -8.70 11.60 -15.05
CA ASP A 111 -9.74 10.66 -14.58
C ASP A 111 -9.25 9.75 -13.44
N MET A 112 -9.15 10.34 -12.25
CA MET A 112 -8.69 9.70 -11.02
C MET A 112 -9.85 9.42 -10.06
N CYS A 113 -9.81 9.84 -8.77
CA CYS A 113 -10.94 9.63 -7.86
C CYS A 113 -12.18 10.40 -8.34
N HIS A 114 -11.96 11.61 -8.86
CA HIS A 114 -12.93 12.40 -9.64
C HIS A 114 -12.28 12.91 -10.93
N LYS A 115 -13.12 13.35 -11.87
CA LYS A 115 -12.69 13.88 -13.17
C LYS A 115 -12.41 15.38 -13.10
N VAL A 116 -11.25 15.80 -13.60
CA VAL A 116 -10.93 17.21 -13.91
C VAL A 116 -10.90 17.36 -15.41
N ASP A 117 -11.81 18.15 -15.97
CA ASP A 117 -11.97 18.32 -17.42
C ASP A 117 -11.18 19.53 -17.91
N PHE A 118 -10.18 19.30 -18.77
CA PHE A 118 -9.32 20.34 -19.31
C PHE A 118 -9.79 20.83 -20.70
N ARG A 119 -10.87 20.26 -21.26
CA ARG A 119 -11.31 20.58 -22.62
C ARG A 119 -11.76 22.05 -22.73
N GLY A 120 -11.05 22.82 -23.56
CA GLY A 120 -11.31 24.24 -23.77
C GLY A 120 -10.76 25.15 -22.65
N ARG A 121 -9.89 24.61 -21.79
CA ARG A 121 -9.28 25.34 -20.68
C ARG A 121 -7.76 25.49 -20.79
N LEU A 122 -7.09 24.67 -21.60
CA LEU A 122 -5.63 24.70 -21.72
C LEU A 122 -5.08 26.00 -22.32
N GLU A 123 -5.92 26.83 -22.95
CA GLU A 123 -5.56 28.14 -23.47
C GLU A 123 -5.67 29.27 -22.43
N LEU A 124 -6.27 29.01 -21.27
CA LEU A 124 -6.60 30.04 -20.28
C LEU A 124 -5.39 30.50 -19.47
N ASP A 125 -4.38 29.64 -19.32
CA ASP A 125 -3.18 29.92 -18.55
C ASP A 125 -1.95 29.29 -19.23
N SER A 126 -0.77 29.81 -18.98
CA SER A 126 0.50 29.36 -19.54
C SER A 126 1.67 29.86 -18.67
N PRO A 127 2.65 29.00 -18.33
CA PRO A 127 2.92 27.65 -18.86
C PRO A 127 2.13 26.50 -18.21
N THR A 128 1.22 26.80 -17.29
CA THR A 128 0.51 25.85 -16.42
C THR A 128 -0.98 25.74 -16.77
N ILE A 129 -1.66 24.74 -16.21
CA ILE A 129 -3.13 24.79 -16.12
C ILE A 129 -3.55 25.87 -15.10
N THR A 130 -4.80 26.34 -15.14
CA THR A 130 -5.22 27.44 -14.26
C THR A 130 -5.16 27.03 -12.78
N LEU A 131 -4.96 27.99 -11.88
CA LEU A 131 -4.99 27.78 -10.42
C LEU A 131 -6.25 27.03 -9.94
N ALA A 132 -7.38 27.23 -10.62
CA ALA A 132 -8.62 26.54 -10.30
C ALA A 132 -8.56 25.04 -10.66
N ASP A 133 -7.95 24.71 -11.80
CA ASP A 133 -7.76 23.33 -12.24
C ASP A 133 -6.72 22.60 -11.37
N ILE A 134 -5.64 23.28 -10.96
CA ILE A 134 -4.67 22.74 -9.97
C ILE A 134 -5.37 22.44 -8.64
N MET A 135 -6.20 23.37 -8.13
CA MET A 135 -6.94 23.16 -6.89
C MET A 135 -7.90 21.96 -6.99
N LEU A 136 -8.59 21.80 -8.13
CA LEU A 136 -9.48 20.68 -8.41
C LEU A 136 -8.73 19.34 -8.51
N GLU A 137 -7.56 19.34 -9.15
CA GLU A 137 -6.64 18.21 -9.26
C GLU A 137 -6.15 17.74 -7.89
N LYS A 138 -5.73 18.65 -7.02
CA LYS A 138 -5.21 18.29 -5.69
C LYS A 138 -6.31 17.84 -4.74
N MET A 139 -7.46 18.52 -4.77
CA MET A 139 -8.53 18.28 -3.80
C MET A 139 -9.47 17.13 -4.17
N GLN A 140 -9.35 16.53 -5.37
CA GLN A 140 -10.14 15.35 -5.77
C GLN A 140 -9.71 14.04 -5.08
N ILE A 141 -8.57 14.00 -4.40
CA ILE A 141 -7.99 12.76 -3.88
C ILE A 141 -8.69 12.33 -2.59
N VAL A 142 -9.41 11.20 -2.59
CA VAL A 142 -10.19 10.76 -1.41
C VAL A 142 -9.31 10.45 -0.20
N ARG A 143 -8.17 9.78 -0.43
CA ARG A 143 -7.11 9.58 0.56
C ARG A 143 -5.99 10.59 0.31
N ILE A 144 -6.25 11.86 0.61
CA ILE A 144 -5.29 12.95 0.39
C ILE A 144 -3.97 12.67 1.10
N ASN A 145 -2.85 12.86 0.40
CA ASN A 145 -1.51 12.69 0.94
C ASN A 145 -0.94 14.03 1.47
N GLU A 146 0.17 13.95 2.21
CA GLU A 146 0.81 15.14 2.78
C GLU A 146 1.38 16.11 1.73
N LYS A 147 1.84 15.58 0.58
CA LYS A 147 2.43 16.39 -0.51
C LYS A 147 1.38 17.33 -1.12
N ASP A 148 0.16 16.85 -1.32
CA ASP A 148 -0.96 17.63 -1.84
C ASP A 148 -1.47 18.67 -0.83
N VAL A 149 -1.44 18.33 0.47
CA VAL A 149 -1.71 19.30 1.53
C VAL A 149 -0.69 20.44 1.49
N LYS A 150 0.61 20.13 1.43
CA LYS A 150 1.69 21.13 1.33
C LYS A 150 1.52 22.04 0.11
N ASP A 151 1.32 21.45 -1.06
CA ASP A 151 1.09 22.18 -2.32
C ASP A 151 -0.09 23.15 -2.21
N THR A 152 -1.20 22.70 -1.63
CA THR A 152 -2.41 23.51 -1.46
C THR A 152 -2.21 24.65 -0.45
N ILE A 153 -1.48 24.41 0.64
CA ILE A 153 -1.14 25.46 1.60
C ILE A 153 -0.34 26.56 0.91
N ILE A 154 0.68 26.20 0.13
CA ILE A 154 1.53 27.15 -0.59
C ILE A 154 0.68 27.98 -1.57
N MET A 155 -0.20 27.34 -2.34
CA MET A 155 -1.14 28.07 -3.21
C MET A 155 -2.01 29.07 -2.44
N LEU A 156 -2.56 28.66 -1.29
CA LEU A 156 -3.41 29.53 -0.47
C LEU A 156 -2.63 30.66 0.21
N LEU A 157 -1.31 30.54 0.38
CA LEU A 157 -0.47 31.62 0.91
C LEU A 157 -0.19 32.71 -0.15
N GLU A 158 -0.05 32.30 -1.41
CA GLU A 158 0.25 33.20 -2.52
C GLU A 158 -1.03 33.82 -3.09
N HIS A 159 -1.98 32.99 -3.50
CA HIS A 159 -3.13 33.39 -4.32
C HIS A 159 -4.41 33.68 -3.55
N GLU A 160 -5.14 34.71 -3.96
CA GLU A 160 -6.49 35.01 -3.47
C GLU A 160 -7.55 34.09 -4.10
N ILE A 161 -8.73 34.04 -3.48
CA ILE A 161 -9.90 33.37 -4.06
C ILE A 161 -10.71 34.40 -4.84
N GLY A 162 -10.81 34.22 -6.16
CA GLY A 162 -11.49 35.13 -7.08
C GLY A 162 -12.59 34.47 -7.91
N ASP A 163 -13.05 35.16 -8.95
CA ASP A 163 -14.12 34.75 -9.87
C ASP A 163 -13.68 34.67 -11.34
N SER A 164 -12.39 34.77 -11.60
CA SER A 164 -11.76 34.65 -12.91
C SER A 164 -10.53 33.75 -12.85
N ASP A 165 -9.98 33.34 -14.00
CA ASP A 165 -8.74 32.58 -14.11
C ASP A 165 -7.49 33.50 -14.27
N ASP A 166 -7.56 34.77 -13.82
CA ASP A 166 -6.47 35.76 -13.91
C ASP A 166 -5.69 35.85 -12.57
N ASP A 167 -4.64 35.03 -12.43
CA ASP A 167 -3.73 34.97 -11.27
C ASP A 167 -4.42 34.90 -9.89
N VAL A 168 -5.57 34.23 -9.85
CA VAL A 168 -6.33 33.92 -8.63
C VAL A 168 -6.93 32.52 -8.72
N VAL A 169 -7.23 31.91 -7.56
CA VAL A 169 -7.99 30.66 -7.54
C VAL A 169 -9.45 30.97 -7.87
N ASN A 170 -9.91 30.60 -9.07
CA ASN A 170 -11.27 30.83 -9.54
C ASN A 170 -12.32 30.01 -8.74
N GLY A 171 -12.72 30.53 -7.58
CA GLY A 171 -13.71 29.90 -6.70
C GLY A 171 -15.10 29.81 -7.32
N GLU A 172 -15.46 30.74 -8.20
CA GLU A 172 -16.74 30.73 -8.92
C GLU A 172 -16.83 29.55 -9.90
N TYR A 173 -15.77 29.28 -10.66
CA TYR A 173 -15.67 28.10 -11.53
C TYR A 173 -15.74 26.80 -10.72
N ILE A 174 -14.93 26.67 -9.66
CA ILE A 174 -14.91 25.50 -8.77
C ILE A 174 -16.31 25.25 -8.18
N ALA A 175 -16.94 26.27 -7.60
CA ALA A 175 -18.29 26.16 -7.03
C ALA A 175 -19.35 25.79 -8.09
N GLY A 176 -19.21 26.33 -9.32
CA GLY A 176 -20.04 26.04 -10.48
C GLY A 176 -19.99 24.58 -10.94
N LEU A 177 -18.82 23.94 -10.81
CA LEU A 177 -18.62 22.52 -11.10
C LEU A 177 -19.19 21.65 -9.98
N LEU A 178 -18.76 21.89 -8.74
CA LEU A 178 -19.11 21.05 -7.59
C LEU A 178 -20.59 21.08 -7.21
N ARG A 179 -21.34 22.14 -7.55
CA ARG A 179 -22.80 22.18 -7.31
C ARG A 179 -23.60 21.09 -8.06
N ARG A 180 -22.98 20.44 -9.05
CA ARG A 180 -23.61 19.41 -9.90
C ARG A 180 -23.27 17.99 -9.45
N ASP A 181 -22.15 17.79 -8.76
CA ASP A 181 -21.67 16.48 -8.32
C ASP A 181 -21.46 16.43 -6.80
N TRP A 182 -22.26 15.62 -6.11
CA TRP A 182 -22.15 15.50 -4.65
C TRP A 182 -20.89 14.76 -4.21
N GLY A 183 -20.46 13.73 -4.96
CA GLY A 183 -19.28 12.96 -4.62
C GLY A 183 -18.03 13.84 -4.69
N TYR A 184 -17.89 14.55 -5.81
CA TYR A 184 -16.76 15.45 -6.00
C TYR A 184 -16.79 16.62 -5.00
N PHE A 185 -17.97 17.23 -4.81
CA PHE A 185 -18.18 18.25 -3.76
C PHE A 185 -17.73 17.74 -2.39
N HIS A 186 -18.14 16.53 -2.01
CA HIS A 186 -17.86 15.99 -0.69
C HIS A 186 -16.35 15.81 -0.50
N THR A 187 -15.65 15.23 -1.47
CA THR A 187 -14.20 15.04 -1.40
C THR A 187 -13.47 16.37 -1.32
N VAL A 188 -13.74 17.31 -2.24
CA VAL A 188 -13.05 18.61 -2.28
C VAL A 188 -13.28 19.42 -1.00
N THR A 189 -14.51 19.55 -0.54
CA THR A 189 -14.80 20.31 0.69
C THR A 189 -14.22 19.65 1.94
N THR A 190 -14.17 18.32 2.00
CA THR A 190 -13.51 17.60 3.10
C THR A 190 -12.01 17.86 3.10
N ASN A 191 -11.38 17.84 1.93
CA ASN A 191 -9.95 18.07 1.80
C ASN A 191 -9.55 19.52 2.06
N ILE A 192 -10.31 20.51 1.58
CA ILE A 192 -10.06 21.92 1.92
C ILE A 192 -10.19 22.15 3.43
N LYS A 193 -11.14 21.49 4.12
CA LYS A 193 -11.26 21.54 5.58
C LYS A 193 -10.01 20.94 6.26
N LYS A 194 -9.54 19.78 5.80
CA LYS A 194 -8.28 19.18 6.28
C LYS A 194 -7.10 20.12 6.09
N VAL A 195 -6.92 20.70 4.90
CA VAL A 195 -5.85 21.67 4.61
C VAL A 195 -5.92 22.84 5.60
N ARG A 196 -7.09 23.46 5.75
CA ARG A 196 -7.32 24.56 6.69
C ARG A 196 -6.94 24.20 8.13
N ASP A 197 -7.24 22.98 8.56
CA ASP A 197 -6.99 22.53 9.92
C ASP A 197 -5.50 22.16 10.13
N PHE A 198 -4.87 21.48 9.16
CA PHE A 198 -3.46 21.06 9.17
C PHE A 198 -2.46 22.21 9.05
N VAL A 199 -2.84 23.37 8.49
CA VAL A 199 -1.98 24.57 8.42
C VAL A 199 -1.32 24.90 9.78
N ASN A 200 -2.00 24.61 10.90
CA ASN A 200 -1.47 24.93 12.23
C ASN A 200 -0.27 24.05 12.63
N ASP A 201 -0.19 22.84 12.08
CA ASP A 201 0.83 21.82 12.41
C ASP A 201 2.18 22.12 11.75
N TYR A 202 2.18 22.99 10.73
CA TYR A 202 3.38 23.44 10.03
C TYR A 202 4.10 24.52 10.84
N GLY A 203 5.03 24.09 11.70
CA GLY A 203 5.79 24.94 12.62
C GLY A 203 6.71 25.98 11.96
N MET A 204 7.01 25.83 10.67
CA MET A 204 7.79 26.79 9.89
C MET A 204 6.98 28.02 9.44
N LEU A 205 5.64 27.95 9.43
CA LEU A 205 4.78 29.07 9.04
C LEU A 205 4.58 30.04 10.22
N SER A 206 4.61 31.33 9.93
CA SER A 206 4.22 32.38 10.88
C SER A 206 2.72 32.37 11.16
N ASP A 207 2.29 32.94 12.29
CA ASP A 207 0.86 33.05 12.63
C ASP A 207 0.06 33.83 11.58
N ALA A 208 0.68 34.82 10.93
CA ALA A 208 0.07 35.60 9.86
C ALA A 208 -0.17 34.75 8.61
N GLU A 209 0.81 33.93 8.22
CA GLU A 209 0.68 32.98 7.10
C GLU A 209 -0.37 31.91 7.39
N LYS A 210 -0.34 31.35 8.60
CA LYS A 210 -1.36 30.38 9.06
C LYS A 210 -2.76 30.97 8.97
N THR A 211 -2.93 32.21 9.42
CA THR A 211 -4.21 32.92 9.36
C THR A 211 -4.64 33.14 7.91
N ARG A 212 -3.74 33.64 7.06
CA ARG A 212 -4.00 33.89 5.64
C ARG A 212 -4.48 32.64 4.90
N ALA A 213 -3.74 31.54 5.00
CA ALA A 213 -4.11 30.29 4.31
C ALA A 213 -5.47 29.78 4.79
N ARG A 214 -5.74 29.88 6.10
CA ARG A 214 -7.03 29.48 6.68
C ARG A 214 -8.20 30.32 6.21
N GLU A 215 -8.03 31.65 6.15
CA GLU A 215 -9.06 32.57 5.68
C GLU A 215 -9.41 32.31 4.22
N ARG A 216 -8.41 32.18 3.35
CA ARG A 216 -8.63 31.85 1.93
C ARG A 216 -9.27 30.47 1.73
N ALA A 217 -8.86 29.46 2.51
CA ALA A 217 -9.55 28.17 2.52
C ALA A 217 -11.03 28.29 2.94
N ALA A 218 -11.31 29.14 3.93
CA ALA A 218 -12.69 29.40 4.39
C ALA A 218 -13.52 30.15 3.33
N ASP A 219 -12.93 31.11 2.64
CA ASP A 219 -13.59 31.86 1.55
C ASP A 219 -13.98 30.93 0.39
N LEU A 220 -13.05 30.06 -0.03
CA LEU A 220 -13.34 29.06 -1.06
C LEU A 220 -14.44 28.08 -0.62
N LEU A 221 -14.38 27.58 0.63
CA LEU A 221 -15.42 26.71 1.18
C LEU A 221 -16.78 27.41 1.18
N LYS A 222 -16.84 28.68 1.57
CA LYS A 222 -18.07 29.46 1.59
C LYS A 222 -18.67 29.61 0.20
N LEU A 223 -17.86 29.97 -0.82
CA LEU A 223 -18.33 30.04 -2.21
C LEU A 223 -18.90 28.69 -2.69
N ILE A 224 -18.21 27.59 -2.39
CA ILE A 224 -18.64 26.24 -2.76
C ILE A 224 -19.95 25.86 -2.05
N GLU A 225 -20.06 26.11 -0.74
CA GLU A 225 -21.21 25.75 0.09
C GLU A 225 -22.46 26.58 -0.26
N ASP A 226 -22.31 27.89 -0.46
CA ASP A 226 -23.41 28.83 -0.77
C ASP A 226 -24.00 28.62 -2.18
N LYS A 227 -23.24 28.02 -3.10
CA LYS A 227 -23.71 27.82 -4.47
C LYS A 227 -24.95 26.91 -4.54
N PRO A 228 -26.06 27.31 -5.19
CA PRO A 228 -27.29 26.50 -5.22
C PRO A 228 -27.10 25.11 -5.84
N LYS A 229 -27.30 24.04 -5.05
CA LYS A 229 -27.06 22.66 -5.49
C LYS A 229 -28.14 22.14 -6.45
N SER A 230 -27.73 21.37 -7.46
CA SER A 230 -28.65 20.74 -8.42
C SER A 230 -29.57 19.71 -7.75
N LEU A 231 -30.69 19.35 -8.39
CA LEU A 231 -31.58 18.30 -7.88
C LEU A 231 -30.87 16.94 -7.77
N LYS A 232 -30.05 16.57 -8.77
CA LYS A 232 -29.22 15.35 -8.75
C LYS A 232 -28.30 15.33 -7.53
N TRP A 233 -27.62 16.45 -7.27
CA TRP A 233 -26.76 16.63 -6.11
C TRP A 233 -27.54 16.42 -4.81
N LYS A 234 -28.71 17.07 -4.66
CA LYS A 234 -29.55 16.98 -3.44
C LYS A 234 -30.10 15.58 -3.18
N LEU A 235 -30.38 14.81 -4.23
CA LEU A 235 -30.77 13.41 -4.10
C LEU A 235 -29.58 12.56 -3.69
N ARG A 236 -28.42 12.73 -4.35
CA ARG A 236 -27.19 11.99 -4.04
C ARG A 236 -26.68 12.28 -2.62
N SER A 237 -26.88 13.49 -2.12
CA SER A 237 -26.45 13.90 -0.77
C SER A 237 -27.20 13.17 0.34
N LYS A 238 -28.45 12.75 0.11
CA LYS A 238 -29.22 11.96 1.09
C LYS A 238 -28.68 10.55 1.27
N LEU A 239 -28.08 9.99 0.21
CA LEU A 239 -27.42 8.68 0.26
C LEU A 239 -26.08 8.79 1.00
N GLY A 240 -25.40 9.93 0.87
CA GLY A 240 -24.18 10.21 1.61
C GLY A 240 -23.04 9.24 1.28
N THR A 241 -22.18 8.99 2.26
CA THR A 241 -21.03 8.09 2.16
C THR A 241 -21.40 6.61 2.20
N LYS A 242 -22.69 6.26 2.39
CA LYS A 242 -23.17 4.86 2.40
C LYS A 242 -23.04 4.16 1.04
N ILE A 243 -22.92 4.94 -0.03
CA ILE A 243 -22.62 4.45 -1.38
C ILE A 243 -21.29 5.06 -1.79
N LYS A 244 -20.39 4.23 -2.33
CA LYS A 244 -19.11 4.68 -2.90
C LYS A 244 -19.35 5.81 -3.90
N TRP A 245 -18.55 6.88 -3.80
CA TRP A 245 -18.77 8.12 -4.55
C TRP A 245 -17.56 8.55 -5.38
N TYR A 246 -16.55 7.69 -5.45
CA TYR A 246 -15.27 7.93 -6.11
C TYR A 246 -14.80 6.64 -6.80
N LYS A 247 -13.91 6.79 -7.76
CA LYS A 247 -13.19 5.70 -8.41
C LYS A 247 -11.94 5.36 -7.59
N GLU A 248 -11.69 4.08 -7.35
CA GLU A 248 -10.39 3.66 -6.80
C GLU A 248 -9.33 3.83 -7.88
N VAL A 249 -8.23 4.46 -7.49
CA VAL A 249 -7.11 4.72 -8.37
C VAL A 249 -5.97 3.85 -7.87
N GLU A 250 -5.48 2.98 -8.75
CA GLU A 250 -4.20 2.31 -8.55
C GLU A 250 -3.10 3.37 -8.72
N GLU A 251 -2.29 3.61 -7.68
CA GLU A 251 -1.11 4.45 -7.82
C GLU A 251 -0.10 3.73 -8.71
N VAL A 252 0.08 4.25 -9.94
CA VAL A 252 1.23 3.92 -10.77
C VAL A 252 2.36 4.83 -10.30
N ASP A 253 3.14 4.35 -9.34
CA ASP A 253 4.32 5.05 -8.84
C ASP A 253 5.39 5.13 -9.96
N PRO A 254 5.84 6.33 -10.37
CA PRO A 254 6.88 6.53 -11.39
C PRO A 254 8.18 5.75 -11.15
N ASP A 255 8.48 5.36 -9.92
CA ASP A 255 9.68 4.59 -9.55
C ASP A 255 9.57 3.08 -9.91
N THR A 256 8.80 2.73 -10.96
CA THR A 256 8.58 1.33 -11.39
C THR A 256 8.95 1.03 -12.85
N ALA A 257 9.53 1.97 -13.60
CA ALA A 257 9.91 1.76 -14.99
C ALA A 257 11.42 1.94 -15.26
N GLU A 258 12.24 0.99 -14.81
CA GLU A 258 13.54 0.61 -15.38
C GLU A 258 14.02 -0.66 -14.63
N THR A 259 14.26 -1.80 -15.26
CA THR A 259 15.50 -2.07 -16.00
C THR A 259 15.41 -3.47 -16.64
N GLU A 260 15.53 -3.59 -17.97
CA GLU A 260 16.20 -4.74 -18.63
C GLU A 260 16.71 -4.31 -20.01
N ALA A 261 18.00 -3.98 -20.11
CA ALA A 261 18.86 -4.31 -21.26
C ALA A 261 20.33 -3.96 -20.95
N GLU A 262 21.09 -5.02 -20.67
CA GLU A 262 22.52 -5.21 -20.96
C GLU A 262 23.56 -4.22 -20.39
N LYS A 263 24.14 -4.62 -19.26
CA LYS A 263 25.59 -4.50 -19.05
C LYS A 263 26.16 -5.85 -18.59
N GLU A 264 26.91 -6.48 -19.48
CA GLU A 264 27.82 -7.57 -19.14
C GLU A 264 28.75 -7.10 -18.01
N GLY A 265 28.60 -7.71 -16.83
CA GLY A 265 29.52 -7.57 -15.69
C GLY A 265 28.93 -7.17 -14.33
N GLY A 266 27.63 -6.88 -14.21
CA GLY A 266 26.95 -6.55 -12.94
C GLY A 266 26.12 -7.71 -12.37
N SER A 267 25.97 -7.78 -11.04
CA SER A 267 25.06 -8.71 -10.34
C SER A 267 23.61 -8.49 -10.78
N ARG A 268 22.80 -9.56 -10.89
CA ARG A 268 21.38 -9.51 -11.29
C ARG A 268 20.55 -8.98 -10.12
N ARG A 269 19.61 -8.07 -10.40
CA ARG A 269 18.61 -7.62 -9.41
C ARG A 269 17.57 -8.71 -9.16
N THR A 270 17.18 -8.84 -7.90
CA THR A 270 16.11 -9.74 -7.49
C THR A 270 15.02 -8.96 -6.79
N ARG A 271 13.79 -9.09 -7.28
CA ARG A 271 12.60 -8.45 -6.73
C ARG A 271 11.73 -9.48 -6.03
N PHE A 272 11.32 -9.21 -4.81
CA PHE A 272 10.39 -10.09 -4.10
C PHE A 272 9.36 -9.33 -3.27
N MET A 273 8.20 -9.95 -3.07
CA MET A 273 7.18 -9.47 -2.12
C MET A 273 7.32 -10.21 -0.81
N PHE A 274 7.41 -9.48 0.30
CA PHE A 274 7.35 -10.01 1.65
C PHE A 274 6.01 -9.71 2.31
N ALA A 275 5.41 -10.72 2.94
CA ALA A 275 4.24 -10.57 3.80
C ALA A 275 4.24 -11.62 4.94
N THR A 276 3.37 -11.41 5.91
CA THR A 276 3.26 -12.18 7.17
C THR A 276 1.87 -11.97 7.76
N ASP A 277 1.48 -12.77 8.75
CA ASP A 277 0.32 -12.51 9.61
C ASP A 277 -1.01 -12.42 8.85
N LEU A 278 -1.32 -13.45 8.06
CA LEU A 278 -2.54 -13.55 7.25
C LEU A 278 -3.77 -13.99 8.06
N HIS A 279 -3.57 -14.77 9.13
CA HIS A 279 -4.59 -15.23 10.08
C HIS A 279 -5.90 -15.73 9.43
N GLY A 280 -5.78 -16.53 8.37
CA GLY A 280 -6.91 -17.13 7.65
C GLY A 280 -7.58 -16.23 6.62
N SER A 281 -7.04 -15.04 6.33
CA SER A 281 -7.62 -14.11 5.35
C SER A 281 -7.32 -14.53 3.91
N GLU A 282 -8.25 -15.26 3.30
CA GLU A 282 -8.14 -15.67 1.89
C GLU A 282 -8.06 -14.46 0.95
N THR A 283 -8.71 -13.35 1.32
CA THR A 283 -8.63 -12.07 0.60
C THR A 283 -7.19 -11.59 0.49
N VAL A 284 -6.49 -11.56 1.63
CA VAL A 284 -5.11 -11.08 1.70
C VAL A 284 -4.15 -12.08 1.04
N TRP A 285 -4.38 -13.39 1.21
CA TRP A 285 -3.62 -14.42 0.49
C TRP A 285 -3.72 -14.24 -1.03
N ARG A 286 -4.92 -13.99 -1.58
CA ARG A 286 -5.12 -13.72 -3.01
C ARG A 286 -4.39 -12.46 -3.46
N LYS A 287 -4.41 -11.39 -2.66
CA LYS A 287 -3.67 -10.15 -2.95
C LYS A 287 -2.16 -10.40 -2.97
N PHE A 288 -1.63 -11.15 -2.01
CA PHE A 288 -0.23 -11.56 -1.95
C PHE A 288 0.17 -12.38 -3.19
N LEU A 289 -0.61 -13.37 -3.61
CA LEU A 289 -0.30 -14.14 -4.83
C LEU A 289 -0.35 -13.27 -6.10
N ASN A 290 -1.32 -12.37 -6.20
CA ASN A 290 -1.44 -11.46 -7.36
C ASN A 290 -0.27 -10.45 -7.42
N SER A 291 0.36 -10.16 -6.29
CA SER A 291 1.52 -9.26 -6.22
C SER A 291 2.68 -9.73 -7.11
N ALA A 292 2.84 -11.04 -7.31
CA ALA A 292 3.87 -11.60 -8.19
C ALA A 292 3.80 -11.03 -9.61
N LYS A 293 2.60 -10.99 -10.20
CA LYS A 293 2.39 -10.44 -11.55
C LYS A 293 2.38 -8.92 -11.52
N LEU A 294 1.71 -8.33 -10.53
CA LEU A 294 1.54 -6.87 -10.43
C LEU A 294 2.88 -6.14 -10.31
N PHE A 295 3.80 -6.69 -9.51
CA PHE A 295 5.10 -6.09 -9.28
C PHE A 295 6.23 -6.83 -10.02
N GLN A 296 5.93 -7.83 -10.86
CA GLN A 296 6.93 -8.61 -11.57
C GLN A 296 8.00 -9.20 -10.63
N CYS A 297 7.56 -9.80 -9.52
CA CYS A 297 8.48 -10.39 -8.55
C CYS A 297 9.15 -11.64 -9.11
N ASP A 298 10.44 -11.84 -8.81
CA ASP A 298 11.16 -13.10 -8.97
C ASP A 298 10.80 -14.09 -7.86
N ALA A 299 10.41 -13.60 -6.68
CA ALA A 299 9.98 -14.44 -5.56
C ALA A 299 8.84 -13.83 -4.71
N LEU A 300 8.11 -14.70 -4.03
CA LEU A 300 7.18 -14.40 -2.95
C LEU A 300 7.73 -15.01 -1.65
N VAL A 301 7.82 -14.21 -0.59
CA VAL A 301 8.31 -14.65 0.74
C VAL A 301 7.21 -14.42 1.77
N MET A 302 6.70 -15.51 2.35
CA MET A 302 5.67 -15.48 3.39
C MET A 302 6.25 -15.97 4.72
N SER A 303 6.12 -15.17 5.78
CA SER A 303 6.62 -15.50 7.12
C SER A 303 5.51 -15.63 8.15
N GLY A 304 4.67 -16.64 7.98
CA GLY A 304 3.91 -17.20 9.08
C GLY A 304 2.56 -16.59 9.39
N ASP A 305 1.91 -17.23 10.35
CA ASP A 305 0.57 -16.97 10.88
C ASP A 305 -0.48 -17.00 9.76
N MET A 306 -0.70 -18.19 9.20
CA MET A 306 -1.54 -18.41 8.03
C MET A 306 -2.99 -18.75 8.39
N THR A 307 -3.24 -19.40 9.53
CA THR A 307 -4.54 -20.01 9.82
C THR A 307 -5.51 -19.13 10.60
N GLY A 308 -6.80 -19.35 10.39
CA GLY A 308 -7.86 -18.63 11.09
C GLY A 308 -8.10 -19.19 12.49
N LYS A 309 -8.63 -18.37 13.39
CA LYS A 309 -8.81 -18.72 14.82
C LYS A 309 -10.24 -19.11 15.21
N VAL A 310 -11.18 -19.07 14.26
CA VAL A 310 -12.61 -19.27 14.53
C VAL A 310 -13.20 -20.28 13.55
N MET A 311 -13.80 -21.34 14.09
CA MET A 311 -14.56 -22.32 13.31
C MET A 311 -16.03 -21.96 13.27
N VAL A 312 -16.64 -22.06 12.09
CA VAL A 312 -18.08 -21.87 11.88
C VAL A 312 -18.72 -23.20 11.49
N PRO A 313 -19.49 -23.85 12.39
CA PRO A 313 -20.21 -25.07 12.05
C PRO A 313 -21.43 -24.75 11.18
N ILE A 314 -21.63 -25.57 10.14
CA ILE A 314 -22.77 -25.56 9.22
C ILE A 314 -23.54 -26.86 9.46
N ILE A 315 -24.53 -26.79 10.34
CA ILE A 315 -25.18 -27.96 10.96
C ILE A 315 -26.38 -28.40 10.12
N ARG A 316 -26.38 -29.65 9.68
CA ARG A 316 -27.52 -30.28 9.00
C ARG A 316 -28.74 -30.38 9.93
N GLN A 317 -29.91 -30.04 9.40
CA GLN A 317 -31.20 -30.08 10.08
C GLN A 317 -32.03 -31.31 9.65
N ASP A 318 -33.04 -31.65 10.45
CA ASP A 318 -33.92 -32.81 10.20
C ASP A 318 -34.73 -32.70 8.89
N ASP A 319 -34.97 -31.48 8.41
CA ASP A 319 -35.68 -31.21 7.15
C ASP A 319 -34.76 -31.24 5.91
N GLY A 320 -33.49 -31.61 6.08
CA GLY A 320 -32.48 -31.71 5.02
C GLY A 320 -31.78 -30.39 4.66
N ARG A 321 -32.14 -29.26 5.27
CA ARG A 321 -31.42 -27.99 5.13
C ARG A 321 -30.25 -27.90 6.10
N TYR A 322 -29.47 -26.84 6.00
CA TYR A 322 -28.32 -26.58 6.86
C TYR A 322 -28.47 -25.24 7.57
N ARG A 323 -27.91 -25.13 8.76
CA ARG A 323 -27.90 -23.90 9.56
C ARG A 323 -26.46 -23.49 9.87
N GLY A 324 -26.07 -22.29 9.48
CA GLY A 324 -24.81 -21.68 9.89
C GLY A 324 -25.05 -20.31 10.52
N THR A 325 -24.22 -19.93 11.48
CA THR A 325 -24.27 -18.59 12.10
C THR A 325 -23.03 -17.82 11.68
N LEU A 326 -23.22 -16.61 11.16
CA LEU A 326 -22.14 -15.72 10.73
C LEU A 326 -22.42 -14.31 11.23
N LEU A 327 -21.50 -13.70 11.97
CA LEU A 327 -21.67 -12.34 12.55
C LEU A 327 -22.99 -12.20 13.35
N ASP A 328 -23.30 -13.20 14.17
CA ASP A 328 -24.54 -13.31 14.95
C ASP A 328 -25.85 -13.41 14.14
N GLU A 329 -25.77 -13.53 12.81
CA GLU A 329 -26.91 -13.79 11.94
C GLU A 329 -27.04 -15.29 11.63
N GLU A 330 -28.24 -15.82 11.81
CA GLU A 330 -28.56 -17.21 11.45
C GLU A 330 -28.93 -17.30 9.96
N HIS A 331 -28.28 -18.24 9.26
CA HIS A 331 -28.54 -18.53 7.86
C HIS A 331 -29.06 -19.96 7.72
N ILE A 332 -30.22 -20.11 7.06
CA ILE A 332 -30.74 -21.41 6.63
C ILE A 332 -30.39 -21.61 5.16
N LEU A 333 -29.66 -22.68 4.86
CA LEU A 333 -29.02 -22.94 3.58
C LEU A 333 -29.58 -24.22 2.95
N GLU A 334 -29.74 -24.22 1.63
CA GLU A 334 -29.85 -25.46 0.86
C GLU A 334 -28.46 -25.98 0.52
N GLU A 335 -28.35 -27.26 0.13
CA GLU A 335 -27.06 -27.90 -0.21
C GLU A 335 -26.28 -27.11 -1.27
N LYS A 336 -26.97 -26.54 -2.26
CA LYS A 336 -26.38 -25.72 -3.33
C LYS A 336 -25.76 -24.40 -2.84
N ASP A 337 -26.17 -23.91 -1.67
CA ASP A 337 -25.75 -22.61 -1.12
C ASP A 337 -24.54 -22.74 -0.17
N ILE A 338 -24.17 -23.98 0.21
CA ILE A 338 -23.11 -24.26 1.18
C ILE A 338 -21.76 -23.69 0.72
N GLU A 339 -21.36 -23.90 -0.53
CA GLU A 339 -20.04 -23.46 -1.00
C GLU A 339 -19.89 -21.94 -1.03
N GLU A 340 -20.96 -21.22 -1.41
CA GLU A 340 -20.97 -19.76 -1.34
C GLU A 340 -20.95 -19.25 0.11
N PHE A 341 -21.61 -19.96 1.04
CA PHE A 341 -21.54 -19.64 2.46
C PHE A 341 -20.13 -19.90 3.03
N LYS A 342 -19.51 -21.05 2.72
CA LYS A 342 -18.12 -21.34 3.09
C LYS A 342 -17.16 -20.26 2.59
N LYS A 343 -17.35 -19.80 1.35
CA LYS A 343 -16.58 -18.69 0.80
C LYS A 343 -16.75 -17.41 1.63
N LYS A 344 -17.98 -17.04 2.02
CA LYS A 344 -18.22 -15.89 2.91
C LYS A 344 -17.51 -16.02 4.26
N CYS A 345 -17.52 -17.22 4.86
CA CYS A 345 -16.77 -17.48 6.09
C CYS A 345 -15.27 -17.23 5.90
N ARG A 346 -14.67 -17.77 4.83
CA ARG A 346 -13.23 -17.59 4.55
C ARG A 346 -12.85 -16.14 4.26
N MET A 347 -13.75 -15.36 3.65
CA MET A 347 -13.56 -13.92 3.45
C MET A 347 -13.52 -13.13 4.78
N LEU A 348 -14.08 -13.69 5.86
CA LEU A 348 -14.05 -13.15 7.22
C LEU A 348 -13.03 -13.87 8.12
N CYS A 349 -12.08 -14.60 7.52
CA CYS A 349 -11.02 -15.34 8.22
C CYS A 349 -11.51 -16.52 9.07
N TYR A 350 -12.73 -17.01 8.82
CA TYR A 350 -13.31 -18.15 9.54
C TYR A 350 -13.14 -19.46 8.79
N ILE A 351 -13.07 -20.55 9.54
CA ILE A 351 -12.91 -21.92 9.05
C ILE A 351 -14.30 -22.60 9.03
N PRO A 352 -14.95 -22.73 7.86
CA PRO A 352 -16.28 -23.32 7.81
C PRO A 352 -16.22 -24.85 7.83
N HIS A 353 -17.10 -25.49 8.61
CA HIS A 353 -17.16 -26.94 8.74
C HIS A 353 -18.59 -27.46 8.63
N VAL A 354 -18.88 -28.29 7.63
CA VAL A 354 -20.20 -28.93 7.49
C VAL A 354 -20.28 -30.13 8.40
N THR A 355 -21.30 -30.17 9.24
CA THR A 355 -21.44 -31.15 10.34
C THR A 355 -22.91 -31.48 10.59
N ASP A 356 -23.19 -32.40 11.51
CA ASP A 356 -24.53 -32.70 12.03
C ASP A 356 -24.69 -32.31 13.50
N ARG A 357 -25.87 -32.55 14.07
CA ARG A 357 -26.15 -32.14 15.46
C ARG A 357 -25.34 -32.95 16.48
N GLU A 358 -25.08 -34.24 16.22
CA GLU A 358 -24.34 -35.10 17.14
C GLU A 358 -22.88 -34.67 17.22
N GLU A 359 -22.25 -34.44 16.06
CA GLU A 359 -20.89 -33.94 16.01
C GLU A 359 -20.78 -32.49 16.53
N ALA A 360 -21.75 -31.62 16.26
CA ALA A 360 -21.77 -30.27 16.83
C ALA A 360 -21.84 -30.28 18.37
N ASP A 361 -22.64 -31.17 18.97
CA ASP A 361 -22.69 -31.36 20.43
C ASP A 361 -21.36 -31.90 20.96
N ARG A 362 -20.69 -32.77 20.19
CA ARG A 362 -19.35 -33.27 20.53
C ARG A 362 -18.28 -32.19 20.46
N ILE A 363 -18.26 -31.36 19.41
CA ILE A 363 -17.37 -30.20 19.28
C ILE A 363 -17.49 -29.27 20.50
N SER A 364 -18.72 -29.08 21.00
CA SER A 364 -18.96 -28.24 22.18
C SER A 364 -18.51 -28.89 23.50
N SER A 365 -18.57 -30.20 23.62
CA SER A 365 -18.41 -30.92 24.90
C SER A 365 -17.09 -31.68 25.06
N ASP A 366 -16.40 -32.00 23.97
CA ASP A 366 -15.13 -32.74 23.93
C ASP A 366 -14.02 -31.83 23.40
N GLU A 367 -13.23 -31.27 24.32
CA GLU A 367 -12.14 -30.34 24.03
C GLU A 367 -11.08 -30.95 23.11
N LYS A 368 -10.68 -32.20 23.38
CA LYS A 368 -9.68 -32.89 22.56
C LYS A 368 -10.19 -33.10 21.14
N TYR A 369 -11.44 -33.56 20.99
CA TYR A 369 -12.03 -33.71 19.66
C TYR A 369 -12.09 -32.38 18.89
N ARG A 370 -12.45 -31.30 19.58
CA ARG A 370 -12.48 -29.96 18.99
C ARG A 370 -11.11 -29.52 18.52
N GLU A 371 -10.06 -29.74 19.31
CA GLU A 371 -8.67 -29.42 18.94
C GLU A 371 -8.19 -30.23 17.74
N ASP A 372 -8.37 -31.56 17.77
CA ASP A 372 -8.01 -32.49 16.68
C ASP A 372 -8.76 -32.11 15.38
N LEU A 373 -10.04 -31.75 15.49
CA LEU A 373 -10.85 -31.29 14.36
C LEU A 373 -10.33 -29.95 13.81
N PHE A 374 -10.07 -28.99 14.70
CA PHE A 374 -9.61 -27.66 14.31
C PHE A 374 -8.28 -27.75 13.55
N GLU A 375 -7.34 -28.55 14.05
CA GLU A 375 -6.06 -28.81 13.38
C GLU A 375 -6.23 -29.41 11.98
N ARG A 376 -7.14 -30.39 11.84
CA ARG A 376 -7.46 -30.97 10.52
C ARG A 376 -8.01 -29.92 9.56
N LEU A 377 -8.93 -29.07 10.02
CA LEU A 377 -9.55 -28.05 9.18
C LEU A 377 -8.57 -26.94 8.79
N GLU A 378 -7.65 -26.57 9.69
CA GLU A 378 -6.54 -25.67 9.39
C GLU A 378 -5.67 -26.21 8.24
N CYS A 379 -5.33 -27.50 8.29
CA CYS A 379 -4.62 -28.17 7.19
C CYS A 379 -5.40 -28.12 5.87
N GLU A 380 -6.72 -28.38 5.90
CA GLU A 380 -7.58 -28.31 4.72
C GLU A 380 -7.64 -26.89 4.12
N ILE A 381 -7.64 -25.85 4.95
CA ILE A 381 -7.59 -24.45 4.49
C ILE A 381 -6.26 -24.14 3.81
N VAL A 382 -5.14 -24.55 4.40
CA VAL A 382 -3.81 -24.34 3.78
C VAL A 382 -3.73 -25.13 2.47
N GLU A 383 -4.19 -26.39 2.44
CA GLU A 383 -4.25 -27.18 1.20
C GLU A 383 -5.07 -26.47 0.12
N HIS A 384 -6.23 -25.93 0.48
CA HIS A 384 -7.03 -25.10 -0.42
C HIS A 384 -6.26 -23.87 -0.93
N TRP A 385 -5.58 -23.14 -0.05
CA TRP A 385 -4.81 -21.95 -0.41
C TRP A 385 -3.69 -22.23 -1.40
N LEU A 386 -2.99 -23.36 -1.23
CA LEU A 386 -1.93 -23.80 -2.14
C LEU A 386 -2.50 -24.08 -3.54
N THR A 387 -3.72 -24.61 -3.64
CA THR A 387 -4.37 -24.82 -4.96
C THR A 387 -4.62 -23.52 -5.74
N LEU A 388 -4.58 -22.35 -5.09
CA LEU A 388 -4.77 -21.06 -5.75
C LEU A 388 -3.52 -20.53 -6.45
N ILE A 389 -2.35 -21.12 -6.16
CA ILE A 389 -1.04 -20.68 -6.65
C ILE A 389 -0.90 -20.79 -8.17
N PRO A 390 -1.15 -21.97 -8.81
CA PRO A 390 -0.84 -22.15 -10.23
C PRO A 390 -1.54 -21.15 -11.16
N ASP A 391 -2.77 -20.74 -10.83
CA ASP A 391 -3.53 -19.77 -11.63
C ASP A 391 -3.01 -18.33 -11.48
N ARG A 392 -2.34 -18.03 -10.37
CA ARG A 392 -2.02 -16.65 -9.95
C ARG A 392 -0.56 -16.31 -10.11
N VAL A 393 0.32 -17.23 -9.77
CA VAL A 393 1.77 -16.99 -9.71
C VAL A 393 2.45 -17.62 -10.93
N PRO A 394 3.20 -16.84 -11.76
CA PRO A 394 3.91 -17.37 -12.92
C PRO A 394 4.90 -18.48 -12.53
N ASP A 395 5.16 -19.42 -13.45
CA ASP A 395 5.95 -20.62 -13.16
C ASP A 395 7.39 -20.32 -12.73
N ASN A 396 7.96 -19.23 -13.23
CA ASN A 396 9.33 -18.80 -12.92
C ASN A 396 9.49 -18.08 -11.57
N VAL A 397 8.38 -17.75 -10.89
CA VAL A 397 8.43 -17.06 -9.59
C VAL A 397 8.56 -18.09 -8.48
N ARG A 398 9.57 -17.90 -7.61
CA ARG A 398 9.77 -18.75 -6.43
C ARG A 398 8.78 -18.39 -5.32
N ILE A 399 8.33 -19.37 -4.55
CA ILE A 399 7.41 -19.14 -3.44
C ILE A 399 8.01 -19.78 -2.19
N LEU A 400 8.40 -18.96 -1.23
CA LEU A 400 9.01 -19.38 0.02
C LEU A 400 7.98 -19.18 1.13
N ILE A 401 7.70 -20.24 1.89
CA ILE A 401 6.77 -20.17 3.02
C ILE A 401 7.46 -20.72 4.27
N SER A 402 7.44 -19.91 5.33
CA SER A 402 7.71 -20.32 6.70
C SER A 402 6.43 -20.14 7.54
N PRO A 403 6.12 -21.06 8.47
CA PRO A 403 5.09 -20.86 9.49
C PRO A 403 5.46 -19.74 10.48
N GLY A 404 4.47 -19.31 11.27
CA GLY A 404 4.60 -18.37 12.39
C GLY A 404 4.27 -19.05 13.71
N ASN A 405 4.23 -18.29 14.81
CA ASN A 405 4.04 -18.88 16.14
C ASN A 405 2.69 -19.59 16.30
N ASP A 406 1.65 -19.10 15.59
CA ASP A 406 0.28 -19.63 15.68
C ASP A 406 0.06 -20.88 14.81
N ASP A 407 0.94 -21.14 13.83
CA ASP A 407 0.79 -22.25 12.89
C ASP A 407 1.21 -23.60 13.52
N LYS A 408 0.26 -24.54 13.59
CA LYS A 408 0.52 -25.91 14.08
C LYS A 408 1.51 -26.69 13.22
N HIS A 409 2.21 -27.64 13.84
CA HIS A 409 3.19 -28.50 13.18
C HIS A 409 2.65 -29.34 12.02
N SER A 410 1.37 -29.71 12.03
CA SER A 410 0.74 -30.49 10.96
C SER A 410 0.67 -29.75 9.62
N ILE A 411 0.69 -28.40 9.64
CA ILE A 411 0.67 -27.57 8.43
C ILE A 411 1.95 -27.77 7.60
N ASP A 412 3.08 -28.09 8.25
CA ASP A 412 4.36 -28.28 7.57
C ASP A 412 4.28 -29.36 6.50
N GLU A 413 3.61 -30.48 6.79
CA GLU A 413 3.45 -31.59 5.86
C GLU A 413 2.48 -31.28 4.72
N VAL A 414 1.60 -30.29 4.88
CA VAL A 414 0.76 -29.78 3.79
C VAL A 414 1.60 -28.95 2.84
N ILE A 415 2.37 -28.00 3.37
CA ILE A 415 3.21 -27.09 2.57
C ILE A 415 4.28 -27.88 1.80
N LYS A 416 4.98 -28.82 2.46
CA LYS A 416 6.03 -29.65 1.85
C LYS A 416 5.56 -30.49 0.66
N LYS A 417 4.27 -30.81 0.58
CA LYS A 417 3.70 -31.62 -0.51
C LYS A 417 3.47 -30.81 -1.79
N ASP A 418 3.38 -29.49 -1.70
CA ASP A 418 3.13 -28.65 -2.86
C ASP A 418 4.43 -28.44 -3.67
N PRO A 419 4.47 -28.82 -4.96
CA PRO A 419 5.68 -28.74 -5.77
C PRO A 419 6.04 -27.31 -6.21
N ARG A 420 5.13 -26.33 -6.06
CA ARG A 420 5.36 -24.92 -6.38
C ARG A 420 5.93 -24.13 -5.20
N VAL A 421 5.93 -24.70 -4.00
CA VAL A 421 6.35 -24.02 -2.77
C VAL A 421 7.62 -24.62 -2.20
N ILE A 422 8.52 -23.73 -1.76
CA ILE A 422 9.70 -24.05 -0.98
C ILE A 422 9.33 -23.86 0.49
N PHE A 423 9.16 -24.97 1.21
CA PHE A 423 9.05 -24.95 2.67
C PHE A 423 10.41 -24.57 3.27
N ALA A 424 10.48 -23.47 4.02
CA ALA A 424 11.73 -22.84 4.42
C ALA A 424 12.02 -22.89 5.93
N GLU A 425 11.11 -23.40 6.77
CA GLU A 425 11.25 -23.37 8.23
C GLU A 425 12.54 -24.03 8.74
N GLU A 426 13.27 -23.31 9.59
CA GLU A 426 14.58 -23.72 10.14
C GLU A 426 15.65 -24.06 9.06
N GLU A 427 15.53 -23.46 7.87
CA GLU A 427 16.42 -23.69 6.73
C GLU A 427 16.95 -22.40 6.11
N VAL A 428 18.00 -22.56 5.29
CA VAL A 428 18.52 -21.53 4.40
C VAL A 428 18.24 -21.96 2.96
N VAL A 429 17.44 -21.17 2.25
CA VAL A 429 17.00 -21.45 0.89
C VAL A 429 17.54 -20.38 -0.08
N GLN A 430 17.71 -20.75 -1.34
CA GLN A 430 18.19 -19.79 -2.35
C GLN A 430 17.02 -18.89 -2.80
N LEU A 431 17.20 -17.58 -2.67
CA LEU A 431 16.27 -16.59 -3.23
C LEU A 431 16.47 -16.48 -4.75
N ASP A 432 17.73 -16.47 -5.17
CA ASP A 432 18.20 -16.45 -6.55
C ASP A 432 19.56 -17.17 -6.65
N ASP A 433 20.40 -16.82 -7.63
CA ASP A 433 21.72 -17.44 -7.83
C ASP A 433 22.82 -16.91 -6.87
N GLU A 434 22.58 -15.77 -6.22
CA GLU A 434 23.54 -15.04 -5.39
C GLU A 434 23.06 -14.82 -3.94
N HIS A 435 21.75 -14.65 -3.71
CA HIS A 435 21.19 -14.34 -2.40
C HIS A 435 20.50 -15.54 -1.75
N GLU A 436 20.57 -15.58 -0.42
CA GLU A 436 19.97 -16.62 0.42
C GLU A 436 18.88 -16.01 1.32
N VAL A 437 17.88 -16.81 1.68
CA VAL A 437 16.92 -16.48 2.74
C VAL A 437 17.03 -17.53 3.84
N LEU A 438 17.34 -17.08 5.04
CA LEU A 438 17.20 -17.86 6.25
C LEU A 438 15.78 -17.68 6.80
N CYS A 439 15.06 -18.77 7.07
CA CYS A 439 13.72 -18.67 7.65
C CYS A 439 13.61 -19.34 9.03
N CYS A 440 12.91 -18.68 9.97
CA CYS A 440 12.61 -19.22 11.30
C CYS A 440 11.28 -18.64 11.82
N GLY A 441 10.31 -19.52 12.06
CA GLY A 441 8.95 -19.20 12.50
C GLY A 441 8.75 -19.19 14.02
N TRP A 442 9.74 -19.62 14.79
CA TRP A 442 9.66 -19.68 16.25
C TRP A 442 9.65 -18.29 16.90
N SER A 443 8.93 -18.15 18.00
CA SER A 443 8.94 -16.97 18.86
C SER A 443 9.43 -17.28 20.28
N ASN A 444 9.83 -16.22 21.00
CA ASN A 444 9.93 -16.27 22.46
C ASN A 444 8.53 -16.41 23.07
N PRO A 445 8.40 -16.81 24.36
CA PRO A 445 7.10 -17.12 24.93
C PRO A 445 6.14 -15.94 24.86
N THR A 446 4.90 -16.20 24.49
CA THR A 446 3.82 -15.21 24.38
C THR A 446 2.76 -15.45 25.46
N PRO A 447 1.84 -14.50 25.66
CA PRO A 447 0.69 -14.72 26.55
C PRO A 447 -0.32 -15.76 26.04
N PHE A 448 -0.18 -16.26 24.80
CA PHE A 448 -1.19 -17.06 24.10
C PHE A 448 -0.89 -18.57 24.07
N ASP A 449 0.29 -19.01 24.53
CA ASP A 449 0.71 -20.42 24.54
C ASP A 449 0.59 -21.07 23.15
N SER A 450 1.20 -20.39 22.16
CA SER A 450 1.09 -20.74 20.75
C SER A 450 1.94 -21.98 20.41
N PRO A 451 1.62 -22.71 19.32
CA PRO A 451 2.31 -23.95 18.97
C PRO A 451 3.84 -23.87 18.86
N ARG A 452 4.40 -22.75 18.40
CA ARG A 452 5.85 -22.61 18.12
C ARG A 452 6.53 -21.54 18.99
N GLU A 453 6.50 -21.78 20.29
CA GLU A 453 7.20 -20.95 21.27
C GLU A 453 8.34 -21.73 21.92
N CYS A 454 9.44 -21.04 22.22
CA CYS A 454 10.56 -21.61 22.96
C CYS A 454 11.24 -20.55 23.82
N SER A 455 12.13 -20.95 24.75
CA SER A 455 12.87 -19.97 25.55
C SER A 455 13.80 -19.11 24.67
N GLU A 456 14.22 -17.94 25.15
CA GLU A 456 15.19 -17.11 24.41
C GLU A 456 16.50 -17.85 24.15
N GLU A 457 16.95 -18.70 25.09
CA GLU A 457 18.14 -19.51 24.93
C GLU A 457 17.96 -20.60 23.86
N GLU A 458 16.79 -21.23 23.80
CA GLU A 458 16.45 -22.22 22.78
C GLU A 458 16.29 -21.57 21.40
N LEU A 459 15.66 -20.40 21.34
CA LEU A 459 15.51 -19.61 20.11
C LEU A 459 16.89 -19.17 19.59
N GLU A 460 17.78 -18.71 20.47
CA GLU A 460 19.16 -18.37 20.08
C GLU A 460 19.89 -19.60 19.51
N GLN A 461 19.76 -20.77 20.15
CA GLN A 461 20.39 -22.01 19.65
C GLN A 461 19.84 -22.42 18.28
N LYS A 462 18.53 -22.34 18.08
CA LYS A 462 17.89 -22.59 16.78
C LYS A 462 18.44 -21.64 15.72
N LEU A 463 18.43 -20.33 15.99
CA LEU A 463 18.91 -19.33 15.05
C LEU A 463 20.40 -19.51 14.72
N GLU A 464 21.27 -19.75 15.71
CA GLU A 464 22.69 -20.06 15.48
C GLU A 464 22.86 -21.30 14.58
N ALA A 465 22.05 -22.34 14.77
CA ALA A 465 22.11 -23.56 13.96
C ALA A 465 21.71 -23.31 12.49
N VAL A 466 20.72 -22.47 12.24
CA VAL A 466 20.32 -22.12 10.86
C VAL A 466 21.32 -21.14 10.23
N VAL A 467 21.80 -20.12 10.99
CA VAL A 467 22.80 -19.17 10.52
C VAL A 467 24.11 -19.86 10.13
N ALA A 468 24.48 -20.94 10.81
CA ALA A 468 25.66 -21.73 10.45
C ALA A 468 25.61 -22.33 9.03
N LYS A 469 24.42 -22.40 8.41
CA LYS A 469 24.22 -22.85 7.01
C LYS A 469 24.40 -21.71 5.99
N VAL A 470 24.41 -20.44 6.42
CA VAL A 470 24.52 -19.25 5.56
C VAL A 470 25.94 -19.11 5.01
N LYS A 471 26.09 -18.83 3.71
CA LYS A 471 27.39 -18.68 3.06
C LYS A 471 27.98 -17.28 3.22
N ASP A 472 27.17 -16.25 3.02
CA ASP A 472 27.56 -14.85 3.20
C ASP A 472 26.38 -14.05 3.76
N SER A 473 26.46 -13.67 5.04
CA SER A 473 25.39 -12.92 5.69
C SER A 473 25.05 -11.60 4.99
N ARG A 474 26.03 -10.96 4.33
CA ARG A 474 25.81 -9.68 3.64
C ARG A 474 24.94 -9.80 2.39
N LYS A 475 24.69 -11.04 1.93
CA LYS A 475 23.79 -11.37 0.82
C LYS A 475 22.65 -12.27 1.27
N CYS A 476 22.45 -12.40 2.58
CA CYS A 476 21.41 -13.22 3.16
C CYS A 476 20.33 -12.34 3.78
N VAL A 477 19.08 -12.68 3.49
CA VAL A 477 17.88 -12.11 4.10
C VAL A 477 17.50 -13.00 5.28
N PHE A 478 17.34 -12.41 6.46
CA PHE A 478 16.89 -13.14 7.65
C PHE A 478 15.40 -12.93 7.80
N CYS A 479 14.62 -13.93 7.42
CA CYS A 479 13.17 -14.00 7.51
C CYS A 479 12.76 -14.68 8.83
N ILE A 480 12.68 -13.89 9.90
CA ILE A 480 12.44 -14.41 11.26
C ILE A 480 11.13 -13.81 11.76
N HIS A 481 10.15 -14.67 12.04
CA HIS A 481 8.79 -14.24 12.34
C HIS A 481 8.72 -13.25 13.52
N VAL A 482 9.35 -13.56 14.66
CA VAL A 482 9.38 -12.64 15.81
C VAL A 482 10.37 -11.47 15.60
N PRO A 483 9.97 -10.21 15.86
CA PRO A 483 10.84 -9.05 15.66
C PRO A 483 11.93 -8.95 16.74
N PRO A 484 13.05 -8.25 16.46
CA PRO A 484 14.11 -8.02 17.44
C PRO A 484 13.61 -7.16 18.61
N TYR A 485 13.97 -7.54 19.83
CA TYR A 485 13.59 -6.80 21.04
C TYR A 485 14.10 -5.36 21.03
N GLY A 486 13.25 -4.42 21.46
CA GLY A 486 13.59 -3.00 21.61
C GLY A 486 13.95 -2.34 20.29
N SER A 487 13.30 -2.76 19.21
CA SER A 487 13.55 -2.29 17.85
C SER A 487 12.51 -1.28 17.36
N GLN A 488 11.42 -1.09 18.11
CA GLN A 488 10.22 -0.35 17.69
C GLN A 488 9.34 -1.11 16.69
N LEU A 489 9.81 -2.25 16.15
CA LEU A 489 9.01 -3.20 15.38
C LEU A 489 8.25 -4.19 16.28
N ASP A 490 8.42 -4.05 17.60
CA ASP A 490 8.04 -5.02 18.61
C ASP A 490 7.20 -4.42 19.75
N MET A 491 6.57 -3.27 19.54
CA MET A 491 5.74 -2.61 20.55
C MET A 491 4.32 -3.18 20.57
N ALA A 492 3.94 -3.79 21.68
CA ALA A 492 2.58 -4.31 21.88
C ALA A 492 1.96 -3.75 23.17
N PRO A 493 0.61 -3.72 23.29
CA PRO A 493 -0.05 -3.36 24.53
C PRO A 493 0.33 -4.36 25.64
N LEU A 494 0.76 -3.85 26.79
CA LEU A 494 0.99 -4.65 27.98
C LEU A 494 -0.33 -5.25 28.46
N THR A 495 -0.38 -6.56 28.63
CA THR A 495 -1.55 -7.25 29.17
C THR A 495 -1.32 -7.76 30.60
N ASP A 496 -2.40 -7.85 31.39
CA ASP A 496 -2.39 -8.57 32.65
C ASP A 496 -2.52 -10.10 32.44
N LYS A 497 -2.50 -10.86 33.54
CA LYS A 497 -2.65 -12.33 33.53
C LYS A 497 -3.98 -12.86 32.96
N ASN A 498 -4.96 -11.99 32.71
CA ASN A 498 -6.25 -12.32 32.09
C ASN A 498 -6.34 -11.74 30.66
N LEU A 499 -5.21 -11.40 30.05
CA LEU A 499 -5.12 -10.81 28.71
C LEU A 499 -5.82 -9.44 28.56
N ARG A 500 -6.02 -8.71 29.67
CA ARG A 500 -6.60 -7.36 29.63
C ARG A 500 -5.51 -6.31 29.45
N VAL A 501 -5.71 -5.39 28.52
CA VAL A 501 -4.80 -4.28 28.26
C VAL A 501 -4.65 -3.40 29.51
N VAL A 502 -3.41 -3.20 29.94
CA VAL A 502 -3.04 -2.33 31.05
C VAL A 502 -3.01 -0.89 30.55
N THR A 503 -3.87 -0.05 31.12
CA THR A 503 -3.96 1.38 30.77
C THR A 503 -3.39 2.27 31.87
N LYS A 504 -2.65 3.32 31.49
CA LYS A 504 -2.17 4.36 32.41
C LYS A 504 -2.57 5.73 31.87
N GLY A 505 -3.30 6.51 32.67
CA GLY A 505 -3.79 7.84 32.24
C GLY A 505 -4.78 7.79 31.07
N GLY A 506 -5.50 6.68 30.90
CA GLY A 506 -6.47 6.50 29.81
C GLY A 506 -5.90 5.96 28.50
N HIS A 507 -4.59 5.72 28.42
CA HIS A 507 -3.93 5.18 27.23
C HIS A 507 -3.37 3.77 27.47
N PRO A 508 -3.40 2.86 26.48
CA PRO A 508 -2.70 1.59 26.53
C PRO A 508 -1.22 1.78 26.81
N GLN A 509 -0.66 1.00 27.75
CA GLN A 509 0.77 1.00 28.00
C GLN A 509 1.45 0.10 26.98
N MET A 510 2.26 0.67 26.09
CA MET A 510 3.02 -0.10 25.10
C MET A 510 4.36 -0.54 25.69
N VAL A 511 4.76 -1.79 25.43
CA VAL A 511 6.06 -2.36 25.84
C VAL A 511 6.69 -3.15 24.70
N PRO A 512 8.04 -3.22 24.61
CA PRO A 512 8.72 -4.10 23.68
C PRO A 512 8.51 -5.57 24.10
N VAL A 513 8.07 -6.40 23.16
CA VAL A 513 7.78 -7.83 23.35
C VAL A 513 8.56 -8.75 22.41
N GLY A 514 9.45 -8.19 21.59
CA GLY A 514 10.25 -8.96 20.63
C GLY A 514 11.31 -9.84 21.30
N SER A 515 12.10 -10.54 20.48
CA SER A 515 13.11 -11.47 20.96
C SER A 515 14.49 -10.82 21.13
N LYS A 516 15.10 -11.04 22.29
CA LYS A 516 16.50 -10.67 22.57
C LYS A 516 17.48 -11.55 21.80
N ALA A 517 17.18 -12.82 21.62
CA ALA A 517 17.94 -13.74 20.78
C ALA A 517 18.00 -13.23 19.33
N VAL A 518 16.86 -12.86 18.74
CA VAL A 518 16.80 -12.29 17.39
C VAL A 518 17.62 -11.01 17.30
N ARG A 519 17.47 -10.10 18.26
CA ARG A 519 18.28 -8.87 18.34
C ARG A 519 19.78 -9.18 18.31
N LYS A 520 20.22 -10.12 19.15
CA LYS A 520 21.62 -10.54 19.25
C LYS A 520 22.15 -11.16 17.96
N ILE A 521 21.36 -12.01 17.30
CA ILE A 521 21.70 -12.66 16.03
C ILE A 521 21.89 -11.61 14.94
N ILE A 522 20.98 -10.64 14.82
CA ILE A 522 21.08 -9.55 13.84
C ILE A 522 22.31 -8.68 14.11
N GLU A 523 22.55 -8.28 15.36
CA GLU A 523 23.73 -7.49 15.74
C GLU A 523 25.05 -8.21 15.48
N LYS A 524 25.09 -9.55 15.68
CA LYS A 524 26.28 -10.37 15.50
C LYS A 524 26.59 -10.63 14.03
N TYR A 525 25.58 -11.01 13.24
CA TYR A 525 25.78 -11.50 11.87
C TYR A 525 25.54 -10.46 10.79
N GLN A 526 24.84 -9.36 11.11
CA GLN A 526 24.60 -8.21 10.24
C GLN A 526 24.16 -8.62 8.82
N PRO A 527 22.99 -9.28 8.70
CA PRO A 527 22.48 -9.72 7.41
C PRO A 527 22.12 -8.53 6.50
N LEU A 528 21.85 -8.80 5.22
CA LEU A 528 21.43 -7.78 4.26
C LEU A 528 20.13 -7.09 4.72
N LEU A 529 19.16 -7.89 5.13
CA LEU A 529 17.81 -7.46 5.49
C LEU A 529 17.22 -8.40 6.55
N GLY A 530 16.51 -7.86 7.54
CA GLY A 530 15.68 -8.59 8.50
C GLY A 530 14.19 -8.42 8.18
N LEU A 531 13.48 -9.52 7.94
CA LEU A 531 12.05 -9.54 7.68
C LEU A 531 11.34 -10.15 8.88
N HIS A 532 10.37 -9.42 9.45
CA HIS A 532 9.66 -9.79 10.67
C HIS A 532 8.15 -9.58 10.54
N GLY A 533 7.41 -10.18 11.47
CA GLY A 533 5.96 -10.07 11.62
C GLY A 533 5.56 -10.08 13.09
N HIS A 534 4.58 -10.91 13.44
CA HIS A 534 4.13 -11.27 14.80
C HIS A 534 3.42 -10.13 15.57
N ILE A 535 3.99 -8.92 15.55
CA ILE A 535 3.46 -7.75 16.28
C ILE A 535 2.76 -6.81 15.29
N HIS A 536 1.45 -7.01 15.13
CA HIS A 536 0.65 -6.38 14.06
C HIS A 536 0.58 -4.86 14.19
N GLU A 537 0.65 -4.36 15.43
CA GLU A 537 0.52 -2.95 15.79
C GLU A 537 1.83 -2.16 15.63
N SER A 538 2.94 -2.82 15.30
CA SER A 538 4.26 -2.20 15.13
C SER A 538 4.81 -2.27 13.71
N PRO A 539 4.06 -1.78 12.69
CA PRO A 539 4.58 -1.75 11.33
C PRO A 539 5.66 -0.68 11.18
N GLY A 540 6.72 -0.98 10.44
CA GLY A 540 7.79 -0.04 10.15
C GLY A 540 9.07 -0.70 9.69
N PHE A 541 10.15 0.08 9.67
CA PHE A 541 11.50 -0.42 9.50
C PHE A 541 12.46 0.34 10.41
N VAL A 542 13.56 -0.31 10.77
CA VAL A 542 14.59 0.22 11.67
C VAL A 542 15.95 -0.37 11.32
N HIS A 543 16.99 0.44 11.50
CA HIS A 543 18.36 -0.03 11.36
C HIS A 543 18.88 -0.63 12.67
N ILE A 544 19.42 -1.84 12.60
CA ILE A 544 20.18 -2.48 13.68
C ILE A 544 21.61 -2.68 13.19
N GLY A 545 22.48 -1.74 13.54
CA GLY A 545 23.81 -1.65 12.94
C GLY A 545 23.68 -1.24 11.46
N LYS A 546 24.08 -2.12 10.55
CA LYS A 546 23.98 -1.94 9.09
C LYS A 546 22.77 -2.64 8.46
N THR A 547 22.12 -3.51 9.22
CA THR A 547 20.98 -4.30 8.74
C THR A 547 19.71 -3.46 8.85
N GLU A 548 19.00 -3.32 7.73
CA GLU A 548 17.62 -2.85 7.74
C GLU A 548 16.72 -3.99 8.24
N CYS A 549 15.85 -3.72 9.21
CA CYS A 549 14.87 -4.67 9.71
C CYS A 549 13.48 -4.09 9.47
N LEU A 550 12.50 -4.90 9.06
CA LEU A 550 11.15 -4.43 8.78
C LEU A 550 10.06 -5.34 9.34
N ASN A 551 8.89 -4.74 9.59
CA ASN A 551 7.66 -5.41 9.96
C ASN A 551 6.50 -4.75 9.16
N PRO A 552 5.76 -5.49 8.31
CA PRO A 552 4.58 -4.97 7.60
C PRO A 552 3.43 -4.57 8.51
N GLY A 553 3.36 -5.15 9.72
CA GLY A 553 2.15 -5.22 10.54
C GLY A 553 1.04 -6.02 9.85
N SER A 554 -0.14 -6.06 10.45
CA SER A 554 -1.28 -6.74 9.84
C SER A 554 -2.61 -6.04 10.10
N GLU A 555 -3.53 -6.20 9.17
CA GLU A 555 -4.92 -5.75 9.23
C GLU A 555 -5.81 -6.73 8.44
N TYR A 556 -5.49 -8.02 8.60
CA TYR A 556 -6.08 -9.13 7.84
C TYR A 556 -7.61 -9.21 7.96
N GLY A 557 -8.16 -8.82 9.12
CA GLY A 557 -9.60 -8.86 9.41
C GLY A 557 -10.43 -7.91 8.55
N GLU A 558 -9.84 -6.79 8.11
CA GLU A 558 -10.47 -5.85 7.17
C GLU A 558 -10.15 -6.21 5.70
N GLY A 559 -9.42 -7.30 5.48
CA GLY A 559 -8.98 -7.72 4.15
C GLY A 559 -7.92 -6.80 3.52
N VAL A 560 -7.25 -5.96 4.32
CA VAL A 560 -6.18 -5.06 3.87
C VAL A 560 -4.88 -5.86 3.78
N PHE A 561 -4.26 -5.87 2.60
CA PHE A 561 -2.95 -6.46 2.41
C PHE A 561 -1.88 -5.47 2.85
N LYS A 562 -0.97 -5.91 3.72
CA LYS A 562 0.24 -5.18 4.11
C LYS A 562 1.45 -6.05 3.80
N GLY A 563 2.41 -5.48 3.08
CA GLY A 563 3.62 -6.18 2.69
C GLY A 563 4.74 -5.20 2.32
N TYR A 564 5.89 -5.74 1.97
CA TYR A 564 7.01 -4.96 1.45
C TYR A 564 7.45 -5.51 0.09
N LEU A 565 7.47 -4.64 -0.92
CA LEU A 565 8.16 -4.87 -2.16
C LEU A 565 9.65 -4.56 -1.94
N VAL A 566 10.49 -5.57 -2.15
CA VAL A 566 11.93 -5.49 -1.92
C VAL A 566 12.67 -5.76 -3.22
N GLU A 567 13.69 -4.95 -3.52
CA GLU A 567 14.66 -5.24 -4.57
C GLU A 567 16.07 -5.23 -4.00
N ILE A 568 16.86 -6.25 -4.32
CA ILE A 568 18.25 -6.41 -3.86
C ILE A 568 19.19 -6.69 -5.04
N GLU A 569 20.45 -6.27 -4.91
CA GLU A 569 21.52 -6.48 -5.89
C GLU A 569 22.86 -6.62 -5.14
N GLY A 570 23.47 -7.80 -5.22
CA GLY A 570 24.71 -8.13 -4.51
C GLY A 570 24.57 -8.04 -2.99
N ASP A 571 25.18 -7.02 -2.38
CA ASP A 571 25.14 -6.77 -0.92
C ASP A 571 24.33 -5.52 -0.56
N ARG A 572 23.40 -5.11 -1.43
CA ARG A 572 22.65 -3.86 -1.30
C ARG A 572 21.16 -4.05 -1.49
N ILE A 573 20.41 -3.28 -0.72
CA ILE A 573 18.98 -3.06 -0.93
C ILE A 573 18.84 -1.91 -1.93
N VAL A 574 18.24 -2.19 -3.07
CA VAL A 574 17.95 -1.23 -4.15
C VAL A 574 16.61 -0.54 -3.89
N LYS A 575 15.61 -1.30 -3.47
CA LYS A 575 14.27 -0.80 -3.20
C LYS A 575 13.69 -1.45 -1.95
N LEU A 576 13.04 -0.64 -1.13
CA LEU A 576 12.25 -1.07 0.00
C LEU A 576 10.97 -0.24 0.08
N GLN A 577 9.86 -0.80 -0.36
CA GLN A 577 8.58 -0.09 -0.47
C GLN A 577 7.50 -0.83 0.29
N ARG A 578 6.84 -0.14 1.23
CA ARG A 578 5.64 -0.67 1.88
C ARG A 578 4.47 -0.64 0.90
N ILE A 579 3.74 -1.74 0.82
CA ILE A 579 2.55 -1.89 -0.01
C ILE A 579 1.34 -2.08 0.89
N GLU A 580 0.30 -1.29 0.65
CA GLU A 580 -0.99 -1.41 1.29
C GLU A 580 -2.10 -1.41 0.24
N ALA A 581 -2.94 -2.45 0.21
CA ALA A 581 -3.96 -2.65 -0.82
C ALA A 581 -5.25 -3.30 -0.32
#